data_AF-A0A8B6UL36-F1
#
_entry.id   AF-A0A8B6UL36-F1
#
_cell.length_a   1.000
_cell.length_b   1.000
_cell.length_c   1.000
_cell.angle_alpha   90.00
_cell.angle_beta   90.00
_cell.angle_gamma   90.00
#
_symmetry.space_group_name_H-M   'P 1'
#
loop_
_entity.id
_entity.type
_entity.pdbx_description
1 polymer ?
#
loop_
_entity_poly.entity_id
_entity_poly.type
_entity_poly.pdbx_seq_one_letter_code
_entity_poly.pdbx_strand_id
1 'polypeptide(L)' 'MKGEKAAGASTKPHGSSTMSEFFRHGSAEERREIYHMAARAAIDEQKDVIRSSKSGEFMAAKCK' A
#
# COMPACT_ATOMS: atom_id res chain seq x y z
N MET A 1 17.30 -49.47 3.91
CA MET A 1 17.47 -48.45 4.97
C MET A 1 17.27 -47.07 4.35
N LYS A 2 16.67 -46.16 5.13
CA LYS A 2 16.38 -44.73 4.91
C LYS A 2 17.25 -44.06 3.81
N GLY A 3 16.73 -43.29 2.86
CA GLY A 3 15.68 -42.29 3.03
C GLY A 3 16.25 -41.02 3.67
N GLU A 4 17.28 -40.42 3.07
CA GLU A 4 17.83 -39.14 3.50
C GLU A 4 17.85 -38.18 2.30
N LYS A 5 16.73 -37.48 2.10
CA LYS A 5 16.71 -36.27 1.27
C LYS A 5 17.28 -35.16 2.15
N ALA A 6 18.57 -34.88 1.98
CA ALA A 6 19.18 -33.68 2.52
C ALA A 6 18.31 -32.50 2.10
N ALA A 7 17.70 -31.85 3.10
CA ALA A 7 16.98 -30.60 2.93
C ALA A 7 17.98 -29.60 2.37
N GLY A 8 17.96 -29.39 1.06
CA GLY A 8 18.71 -28.34 0.41
C GLY A 8 18.27 -27.04 1.05
N ALA A 9 19.13 -26.46 1.89
CA ALA A 9 18.99 -25.11 2.39
C ALA A 9 18.90 -24.22 1.15
N SER A 10 17.67 -23.82 0.82
CA SER A 10 17.37 -22.95 -0.31
C SER A 10 17.96 -21.58 0.00
N THR A 11 19.23 -21.39 -0.38
CA THR A 11 19.90 -20.09 -0.51
C THR A 11 19.32 -19.30 -1.68
N LYS A 12 17.98 -19.23 -1.77
CA LYS A 12 17.37 -18.31 -2.72
C LYS A 12 17.61 -16.91 -2.18
N PRO A 13 18.23 -16.01 -2.97
CA PRO A 13 18.29 -14.61 -2.60
C PRO A 13 16.86 -14.19 -2.29
N HIS A 14 16.65 -13.42 -1.22
CA HIS A 14 15.35 -12.83 -0.89
C HIS A 14 14.97 -11.93 -2.06
N GLY A 15 14.37 -12.52 -3.08
CA GLY A 15 13.86 -11.84 -4.24
C GLY A 15 12.83 -10.87 -3.75
N SER A 16 12.82 -9.68 -4.35
CA SER A 16 11.73 -8.72 -4.19
C SER A 16 10.41 -9.48 -4.14
N SER A 17 9.78 -9.49 -2.96
CA SER A 17 8.52 -10.20 -2.81
C SER A 17 7.50 -9.46 -3.65
N THR A 18 7.00 -10.14 -4.67
CA THR A 18 6.01 -9.51 -5.54
C THR A 18 4.75 -9.21 -4.72
N MET A 19 3.99 -8.17 -5.07
CA MET A 19 2.69 -7.90 -4.42
C MET A 19 1.79 -9.15 -4.41
N SER A 20 1.89 -9.99 -5.45
CA SER A 20 1.17 -11.26 -5.53
C SER A 20 1.57 -12.28 -4.45
N GLU A 21 2.83 -12.27 -4.03
CA GLU A 21 3.35 -13.15 -2.98
C GLU A 21 2.94 -12.64 -1.60
N PHE A 22 2.99 -11.32 -1.40
CA PHE A 22 2.46 -10.68 -0.19
C PHE A 22 0.97 -10.96 0.01
N PHE A 23 0.12 -10.86 -1.01
CA PHE A 23 -1.31 -11.17 -0.83
C PHE A 23 -1.61 -12.65 -0.63
N ARG A 24 -0.72 -13.53 -1.12
CA ARG A 24 -0.84 -14.99 -0.94
C ARG A 24 -0.40 -15.46 0.43
N HIS A 25 0.63 -14.85 1.01
CA HIS A 25 1.27 -15.33 2.24
C HIS A 25 1.24 -14.35 3.41
N GLY A 26 0.92 -13.08 3.16
CA GLY A 26 0.82 -12.05 4.18
C GLY A 26 -0.34 -12.31 5.14
N SER A 27 -0.13 -11.96 6.40
CA SER A 27 -1.15 -12.05 7.45
C SER A 27 -2.36 -11.18 7.13
N ALA A 28 -3.47 -11.41 7.83
CA ALA A 28 -4.65 -10.56 7.69
C ALA A 28 -4.37 -9.14 8.20
N GLU A 29 -3.55 -9.03 9.24
CA GLU A 29 -3.13 -7.80 9.89
C GLU A 29 -2.28 -6.93 8.97
N GLU A 30 -1.24 -7.50 8.35
CA GLU A 30 -0.37 -6.78 7.40
C GLU A 30 -1.16 -6.28 6.19
N ARG A 31 -2.04 -7.12 5.63
CA ARG A 31 -2.90 -6.70 4.51
C ARG A 31 -3.84 -5.57 4.92
N ARG A 32 -4.44 -5.66 6.11
CA ARG A 32 -5.32 -4.61 6.64
C ARG A 32 -4.57 -3.28 6.82
N GLU A 33 -3.35 -3.33 7.34
CA GLU A 33 -2.50 -2.14 7.53
C GLU A 33 -2.20 -1.45 6.19
N ILE A 34 -1.83 -2.21 5.16
CA ILE A 34 -1.58 -1.65 3.82
C ILE A 34 -2.83 -0.99 3.25
N TYR A 35 -4.00 -1.64 3.35
CA TYR A 35 -5.25 -1.02 2.90
C TYR A 35 -5.57 0.27 3.66
N HIS A 36 -5.33 0.31 4.98
CA HIS A 36 -5.50 1.53 5.75
C HIS A 36 -4.53 2.64 5.34
N MET A 37 -3.26 2.31 5.07
CA MET A 37 -2.28 3.27 4.58
C MET A 37 -2.72 3.88 3.24
N ALA A 38 -3.13 3.04 2.29
CA ALA A 38 -3.62 3.49 0.98
C ALA A 38 -4.87 4.38 1.12
N ALA A 39 -5.82 3.99 1.98
CA ALA A 39 -7.01 4.78 2.24
C ALA A 39 -6.70 6.15 2.86
N ARG A 40 -5.74 6.21 3.81
CA ARG A 40 -5.30 7.47 4.42
C ARG A 40 -4.68 8.40 3.38
N ALA A 41 -3.79 7.89 2.54
CA ALA A 41 -3.15 8.67 1.47
C ALA A 41 -4.21 9.27 0.52
N ALA A 42 -5.18 8.46 0.09
CA ALA A 42 -6.25 8.93 -0.78
C ALA A 42 -7.15 10.00 -0.10
N ILE A 43 -7.44 9.84 1.19
CA ILE A 43 -8.19 10.84 1.97
C ILE A 43 -7.42 12.16 2.05
N ASP A 44 -6.12 12.11 2.29
CA ASP A 44 -5.31 13.32 2.40
C ASP A 44 -5.18 14.03 1.05
N GLU A 45 -5.00 13.29 -0.05
CA GLU A 45 -5.05 13.84 -1.40
C GLU A 45 -6.41 14.51 -1.69
N GLN A 46 -7.52 13.90 -1.29
CA GLN A 46 -8.85 14.51 -1.45
C GLN A 46 -9.00 15.80 -0.62
N LYS A 47 -8.46 15.84 0.60
CA LYS A 47 -8.46 17.07 1.41
C LYS A 47 -7.67 18.17 0.72
N ASP A 48 -6.54 17.84 0.09
CA ASP A 48 -5.72 18.80 -0.63
C ASP A 48 -6.46 19.39 -1.83
N VAL A 49 -7.13 18.54 -2.61
CA VAL A 49 -8.01 18.99 -3.70
C VAL A 49 -9.08 19.95 -3.18
N ILE A 50 -9.81 19.57 -2.13
CA ILE A 50 -10.87 20.43 -1.56
C ILE A 50 -10.31 21.77 -1.07
N ARG A 51 -9.15 21.77 -0.39
CA ARG A 51 -8.49 22.99 0.07
C ARG A 51 -8.12 23.90 -1.10
N SER A 52 -7.57 23.32 -2.17
CA SER A 52 -7.22 24.07 -3.38
C SER A 52 -8.46 24.66 -4.07
N SER A 53 -9.55 23.91 -4.19
CA SER A 53 -10.79 24.38 -4.81
C SER A 53 -11.44 25.50 -4.00
N LYS A 54 -11.50 25.37 -2.67
CA LYS A 54 -12.04 26.44 -1.79
C LYS A 54 -11.22 27.73 -1.84
N SER A 55 -9.91 27.61 -2.04
CA SER A 55 -9.04 28.80 -2.21
C SER A 55 -9.30 29.53 -3.53
N GLY A 56 -9.69 28.80 -4.59
CA GLY A 56 -10.11 29.37 -5.88
C GLY A 56 -11.51 29.97 -5.85
N GLU A 57 -12.46 29.37 -5.11
CA GLU A 57 -13.82 29.90 -4.94
C GLU A 57 -13.84 31.26 -4.22
N PHE A 58 -12.89 31.51 -3.31
CA PHE A 58 -12.76 32.80 -2.63
C PHE A 58 -12.30 33.94 -3.56
N MET A 59 -11.63 33.62 -4.67
CA MET A 59 -11.29 34.61 -5.72
C MET A 59 -12.44 34.84 -6.70
N ALA A 60 -13.23 33.81 -7.01
CA ALA A 60 -14.40 33.95 -7.89
C ALA A 60 -15.54 34.77 -7.24
N ALA A 61 -15.69 34.72 -5.91
CA ALA A 61 -16.71 35.49 -5.19
C ALA A 61 -16.37 36.99 -5.02
N LYS A 62 -15.12 37.41 -5.22
CA LYS A 62 -14.70 38.83 -5.12
C LYS A 62 -14.70 39.58 -6.46
N CYS A 63 -15.03 38.90 -7.55
CA CYS A 63 -15.22 39.48 -8.88
C CYS A 63 -16.72 39.45 -9.25
N LYS A 64 -17.57 40.11 -8.46
CA LYS A 64 -18.94 40.48 -8.83
C LYS A 64 -19.30 41.81 -8.18
#